data_AF-A0A928CAV4-F1
#
_entry.id   AF-A0A928CAV4-F1
#
_cell.length_a   1.000
_cell.length_b   1.000
_cell.length_c   1.000
_cell.angle_alpha   90.00
_cell.angle_beta   90.00
_cell.angle_gamma   90.00
#
_symmetry.space_group_name_H-M   'P 1'
#
loop_
_entity.id
_entity.type
_entity.pdbx_description
1 polymer ?
#
loop_
_entity_poly.entity_id
_entity_poly.type
_entity_poly.pdbx_seq_one_letter_code
_entity_poly.pdbx_strand_id
1 'polypeptide(L)'
;MSKINNFNASVAFADTKPHYILLDGLRGVAALMVLWYHVFEGFAFAKGSIIETFNHGHLGVDFFFLLSGFVISYAYDDRWKSRQRSTVNSQQTTVKSLSLKDFFKRRLIRLHPMLVMGAFIGLICFLLQGGVKWDGSSTPIHWTLIAFVLTLFFIPAYPGASYDIRGNAEMFPLNGPSWSLFFEYIGNILYALFIRKLSNKMLTVLVGATGILWIWFVAFDISGYDM
;
A
#
# COMPACT_ATOMS: atom_id res chain seq x y z
N MET A 1 -35.23 18.00 49.79
CA MET A 1 -33.94 18.48 49.25
C MET A 1 -33.19 17.28 48.68
N SER A 2 -33.38 17.03 47.39
CA SER A 2 -32.94 15.82 46.67
C SER A 2 -31.47 15.94 46.28
N LYS A 3 -30.63 14.98 46.69
CA LYS A 3 -29.24 14.86 46.24
C LYS A 3 -29.24 14.25 44.84
N ILE A 4 -28.99 15.09 43.83
CA ILE A 4 -28.71 14.64 42.46
C ILE A 4 -27.30 14.04 42.46
N ASN A 5 -27.22 12.72 42.33
CA ASN A 5 -25.97 12.02 42.07
C ASN A 5 -25.56 12.29 40.62
N ASN A 6 -24.57 13.16 40.42
CA ASN A 6 -23.87 13.27 39.15
C ASN A 6 -23.13 11.94 38.89
N PHE A 7 -23.73 11.06 38.10
CA PHE A 7 -23.02 9.97 37.47
C PHE A 7 -22.00 10.58 36.50
N ASN A 8 -20.75 10.70 36.94
CA ASN A 8 -19.61 10.91 36.06
C ASN A 8 -19.50 9.70 35.13
N ALA A 9 -20.12 9.78 33.96
CA ALA A 9 -19.83 8.94 32.82
C ALA A 9 -18.45 9.35 32.26
N SER A 10 -17.40 9.03 33.02
CA SER A 10 -16.01 9.25 32.64
C SER A 10 -15.21 8.00 32.96
N VAL A 11 -15.70 6.85 32.52
CA VAL A 11 -14.96 5.60 32.56
C VAL A 11 -15.15 4.85 31.25
N ALA A 12 -14.02 4.63 30.57
CA ALA A 12 -13.75 3.60 29.58
C ALA A 12 -14.17 3.83 28.11
N PHE A 13 -13.38 4.67 27.42
CA PHE A 13 -12.69 4.17 26.22
C PHE A 13 -11.19 4.47 26.38
N ALA A 14 -10.39 3.39 26.33
CA ALA A 14 -8.95 3.46 26.44
C ALA A 14 -8.36 4.35 25.34
N ASP A 15 -7.47 5.23 25.77
CA ASP A 15 -6.53 6.07 25.01
C ASP A 15 -6.25 5.55 23.59
N THR A 16 -7.08 5.96 22.63
CA THR A 16 -6.84 5.71 21.22
C THR A 16 -6.04 6.90 20.74
N LYS A 17 -4.79 6.66 20.29
CA LYS A 17 -3.92 7.72 19.76
C LYS A 17 -4.73 8.65 18.83
N PRO A 18 -4.57 9.99 18.94
CA PRO A 18 -5.39 10.93 18.20
C PRO A 18 -5.36 10.61 16.70
N HIS A 19 -6.54 10.52 16.12
CA HIS A 19 -6.73 10.23 14.71
C HIS A 19 -6.55 11.52 13.91
N TYR A 20 -5.58 11.54 13.01
CA TYR A 20 -5.22 12.72 12.24
C TYR A 20 -6.14 12.90 11.03
N ILE A 21 -7.26 13.60 11.23
CA ILE A 21 -8.23 13.93 10.17
C ILE A 21 -7.57 14.66 8.99
N LEU A 22 -6.59 15.52 9.27
CA LEU A 22 -5.84 16.23 8.23
C LEU A 22 -5.04 15.27 7.32
N LEU A 23 -4.46 14.20 7.90
CA LEU A 23 -3.73 13.20 7.11
C LEU A 23 -4.68 12.38 6.23
N ASP A 24 -5.90 12.12 6.70
CA ASP A 24 -6.90 11.45 5.87
C ASP A 24 -7.46 12.37 4.76
N GLY A 25 -7.61 13.67 5.04
CA GLY A 25 -7.90 14.66 4.01
C GLY A 25 -6.80 14.73 2.93
N LEU A 26 -5.54 14.73 3.34
CA LEU A 26 -4.41 14.78 2.40
C LEU A 26 -4.27 13.49 1.58
N ARG A 27 -4.60 12.32 2.16
CA ARG A 27 -4.74 11.06 1.42
C ARG A 27 -5.84 11.13 0.36
N GLY A 28 -6.97 11.75 0.67
CA GLY A 28 -8.06 11.93 -0.29
C GLY A 28 -7.63 12.76 -1.50
N VAL A 29 -6.91 13.87 -1.27
CA VAL A 29 -6.35 14.70 -2.34
C VAL A 29 -5.33 13.91 -3.17
N ALA A 30 -4.40 13.20 -2.53
CA ALA A 30 -3.43 12.37 -3.23
C ALA A 30 -4.10 11.26 -4.07
N ALA A 31 -5.16 10.61 -3.55
CA ALA A 31 -5.93 9.62 -4.30
C ALA A 31 -6.57 10.23 -5.56
N LEU A 32 -7.15 11.44 -5.43
CA LEU A 32 -7.75 12.12 -6.57
C LEU A 32 -6.71 12.50 -7.63
N MET A 33 -5.53 12.95 -7.21
CA MET A 33 -4.42 13.24 -8.13
C MET A 33 -3.95 11.99 -8.89
N VAL A 34 -3.80 10.84 -8.21
CA VAL A 34 -3.42 9.56 -8.84
C VAL A 34 -4.52 9.06 -9.79
N LEU A 35 -5.80 9.20 -9.40
CA LEU A 35 -6.92 8.86 -10.27
C LEU A 35 -6.89 9.70 -11.55
N TRP A 36 -6.71 11.02 -11.40
CA TRP A 36 -6.65 11.95 -12.53
C TRP A 36 -5.49 11.59 -13.45
N TYR A 37 -4.31 11.31 -12.90
CA TYR A 37 -3.15 10.83 -13.65
C TYR A 37 -3.49 9.60 -14.51
N HIS A 38 -4.08 8.54 -13.94
CA HIS A 38 -4.41 7.34 -14.70
C HIS A 38 -5.48 7.56 -15.78
N VAL A 39 -6.40 8.52 -15.57
CA VAL A 39 -7.38 8.91 -16.60
C VAL A 39 -6.67 9.54 -17.81
N PHE A 40 -5.75 10.49 -17.56
CA PHE A 40 -5.00 11.15 -18.64
C PHE A 40 -3.96 10.24 -19.29
N GLU A 41 -3.35 9.33 -18.51
CA GLU A 41 -2.50 8.25 -19.01
C GLU A 41 -3.25 7.36 -20.00
N GLY A 42 -4.48 6.92 -19.66
CA GLY A 42 -5.32 6.15 -20.58
C GLY A 42 -5.65 6.91 -21.87
N PHE A 43 -5.94 8.21 -21.79
CA PHE A 43 -6.17 9.03 -22.98
C PHE A 43 -4.92 9.25 -23.83
N ALA A 44 -3.76 9.43 -23.19
CA ALA A 44 -2.48 9.59 -23.87
C ALA A 44 -2.10 8.30 -24.61
N PHE A 45 -2.24 7.14 -23.95
CA PHE A 45 -2.05 5.84 -24.59
C PHE A 45 -2.97 5.62 -25.79
N ALA A 46 -4.26 6.00 -25.69
CA ALA A 46 -5.20 5.89 -26.80
C ALA A 46 -4.86 6.81 -27.99
N LYS A 47 -4.15 7.92 -27.77
CA LYS A 47 -3.73 8.89 -28.79
C LYS A 47 -2.32 8.65 -29.33
N GLY A 48 -1.56 7.71 -28.74
CA GLY A 48 -0.15 7.52 -29.06
C GLY A 48 0.73 8.72 -28.68
N SER A 49 0.29 9.54 -27.72
CA SER A 49 1.01 10.72 -27.25
C SER A 49 1.58 10.50 -25.85
N ILE A 50 2.54 11.33 -25.46
CA ILE A 50 2.99 11.41 -24.06
C ILE A 50 1.93 12.08 -23.18
N ILE A 51 2.02 11.88 -21.87
CA ILE A 51 1.11 12.50 -20.89
C ILE A 51 1.47 13.99 -20.76
N GLU A 52 0.80 14.85 -21.52
CA GLU A 52 1.04 16.30 -21.44
C GLU A 52 0.30 16.96 -20.26
N THR A 53 -0.82 16.36 -19.84
CA THR A 53 -1.64 16.88 -18.73
C THR A 53 -1.40 16.06 -17.47
N PHE A 54 -0.98 16.71 -16.38
CA PHE A 54 -0.83 16.07 -15.05
C PHE A 54 0.26 14.98 -14.94
N ASN A 55 1.37 15.07 -15.68
CA ASN A 55 2.46 14.07 -15.72
C ASN A 55 3.03 13.66 -14.33
N HIS A 56 3.01 14.57 -13.34
CA HIS A 56 3.59 14.30 -12.01
C HIS A 56 2.61 13.68 -11.01
N GLY A 57 1.43 13.23 -11.43
CA GLY A 57 0.44 12.66 -10.50
C GLY A 57 0.87 11.36 -9.82
N HIS A 58 1.87 10.66 -10.37
CA HIS A 58 2.50 9.49 -9.74
C HIS A 58 3.14 9.81 -8.38
N LEU A 59 3.55 11.07 -8.13
CA LEU A 59 4.09 11.51 -6.84
C LEU A 59 3.09 11.35 -5.67
N GLY A 60 1.79 11.28 -5.97
CA GLY A 60 0.77 10.95 -4.97
C GLY A 60 0.98 9.57 -4.35
N VAL A 61 1.54 8.62 -5.09
CA VAL A 61 1.88 7.28 -4.60
C VAL A 61 3.04 7.33 -3.61
N ASP A 62 4.08 8.13 -3.88
CA ASP A 62 5.19 8.33 -2.94
C ASP A 62 4.70 8.90 -1.60
N PHE A 63 3.76 9.85 -1.68
CA PHE A 63 3.11 10.39 -0.51
C PHE A 63 2.34 9.32 0.29
N PHE A 64 1.62 8.41 -0.38
CA PHE A 64 0.97 7.27 0.28
C PHE A 64 1.96 6.36 1.00
N PHE A 65 3.12 6.07 0.40
CA PHE A 65 4.15 5.26 1.03
C PHE A 65 4.74 5.92 2.27
N LEU A 66 5.04 7.22 2.19
CA LEU A 66 5.52 7.99 3.33
C LEU A 66 4.51 7.96 4.49
N LEU A 67 3.22 8.18 4.20
CA LEU A 67 2.17 8.10 5.20
C LEU A 67 1.96 6.69 5.76
N SER A 68 2.10 5.65 4.93
CA SER A 68 2.02 4.27 5.41
C SER A 68 3.13 3.99 6.42
N GLY A 69 4.36 4.40 6.11
CA GLY A 69 5.52 4.33 7.02
C GLY A 69 5.33 5.11 8.32
N PHE A 70 4.79 6.32 8.25
CA PHE A 70 4.47 7.12 9.44
C PHE A 70 3.37 6.47 10.31
N VAL A 71 2.26 6.04 9.68
CA VAL A 71 1.14 5.46 10.43
C VAL A 71 1.52 4.11 11.05
N ILE A 72 2.37 3.32 10.39
CA ILE A 72 2.78 2.03 10.94
C ILE A 72 3.70 2.18 12.16
N SER A 73 4.69 3.08 12.10
CA SER A 73 5.56 3.38 13.25
C SER A 73 4.74 3.97 14.39
N TYR A 74 3.94 5.00 14.11
CA TYR A 74 3.10 5.65 15.10
C TYR A 74 2.10 4.70 15.76
N ALA A 75 1.42 3.83 15.02
CA ALA A 75 0.38 2.96 15.59
C ALA A 75 0.94 1.71 16.31
N TYR A 76 2.14 1.25 15.96
CA TYR A 76 2.63 -0.06 16.38
C TYR A 76 3.91 -0.07 17.21
N ASP A 77 4.78 0.95 17.15
CA ASP A 77 6.06 0.93 17.87
C ASP A 77 5.90 0.75 19.39
N ASP A 78 4.94 1.46 19.99
CA ASP A 78 4.72 1.38 21.44
C ASP A 78 4.05 0.07 21.86
N ARG A 79 3.34 -0.61 20.95
CA ARG A 79 2.64 -1.89 21.22
C ARG A 79 3.59 -3.09 21.16
N TRP A 80 4.79 -2.89 20.62
CA TRP A 80 5.85 -3.88 20.51
C TRP A 80 6.81 -3.85 21.71
N LYS A 81 6.95 -2.70 22.38
CA LYS A 81 7.73 -2.58 23.62
C LYS A 81 7.05 -3.43 24.71
N SER A 82 7.81 -4.33 25.30
CA SER A 82 7.36 -5.47 26.09
C SER A 82 6.41 -5.14 27.25
N ARG A 83 5.35 -5.95 27.38
CA ARG A 83 4.57 -6.27 28.59
C ARG A 83 4.46 -5.13 29.61
N GLN A 84 3.79 -4.05 29.22
CA GLN A 84 3.49 -2.96 30.14
C GLN A 84 2.52 -3.44 31.21
N ARG A 85 2.99 -3.43 32.45
CA ARG A 85 2.21 -3.77 33.63
C ARG A 85 1.46 -2.52 34.07
N SER A 86 0.26 -2.33 33.54
CA SER A 86 -0.64 -1.28 34.02
C SER A 86 -1.42 -1.80 35.22
N THR A 87 -1.22 -1.15 36.36
CA THR A 87 -2.06 -1.34 37.56
C THR A 87 -3.03 -0.18 37.59
N VAL A 88 -4.30 -0.44 37.29
CA VAL A 88 -5.38 0.54 37.44
C VAL A 88 -6.35 -0.03 38.47
N ASN A 89 -6.67 0.72 39.52
CA ASN A 89 -7.55 0.31 40.62
C ASN A 89 -7.19 -1.04 41.27
N SER A 90 -5.92 -1.23 41.67
CA SER A 90 -5.42 -2.48 42.28
C SER A 90 -5.61 -3.75 41.42
N GLN A 91 -6.16 -3.62 40.22
CA GLN A 91 -6.38 -4.68 39.25
C GLN A 91 -5.15 -4.76 38.34
N GLN A 92 -4.36 -5.81 38.53
CA GLN A 92 -3.17 -6.07 37.73
C GLN A 92 -3.56 -6.55 36.32
N THR A 93 -3.70 -5.62 35.37
CA THR A 93 -4.00 -5.99 33.98
C THR A 93 -2.71 -6.17 33.21
N THR A 94 -2.41 -7.39 32.79
CA THR A 94 -1.22 -7.67 31.98
C THR A 94 -1.55 -7.40 30.51
N VAL A 95 -1.04 -6.30 29.94
CA VAL A 95 -1.19 -6.03 28.51
C VAL A 95 -0.20 -6.92 27.74
N LYS A 96 -0.71 -7.85 26.95
CA LYS A 96 0.10 -8.73 26.10
C LYS A 96 0.74 -7.91 24.99
N SER A 97 2.06 -8.04 24.79
CA SER A 97 2.78 -7.42 23.68
C SER A 97 2.25 -7.94 22.34
N LEU A 98 2.20 -7.08 21.33
CA LEU A 98 1.71 -7.45 20.00
C LEU A 98 2.55 -8.57 19.39
N SER A 99 1.90 -9.65 18.96
CA SER A 99 2.57 -10.74 18.23
C SER A 99 2.76 -10.39 16.76
N LEU A 100 3.84 -10.89 16.13
CA LEU A 100 4.04 -10.84 14.68
C LEU A 100 2.80 -11.35 13.92
N LYS A 101 2.19 -12.44 14.41
CA LYS A 101 0.99 -13.04 13.81
C LYS A 101 -0.19 -12.07 13.84
N ASP A 102 -0.37 -11.35 14.94
CA ASP A 102 -1.47 -10.39 15.09
C ASP A 102 -1.26 -9.15 14.22
N PHE A 103 0.00 -8.72 14.05
CA PHE A 103 0.35 -7.64 13.13
C PHE A 103 0.06 -8.03 11.68
N PHE A 104 0.60 -9.17 11.20
CA PHE A 104 0.38 -9.62 9.83
C PHE A 104 -1.09 -9.89 9.54
N LYS A 105 -1.85 -10.47 10.49
CA LYS A 105 -3.29 -10.67 10.37
C LYS A 105 -4.04 -9.35 10.15
N ARG A 106 -3.71 -8.30 10.91
CA ARG A 106 -4.32 -6.97 10.75
C ARG A 106 -4.00 -6.33 9.40
N ARG A 107 -2.77 -6.49 8.91
CA ARG A 107 -2.38 -5.97 7.59
C ARG A 107 -3.05 -6.76 6.46
N LEU A 108 -3.11 -8.08 6.57
CA LEU A 108 -3.80 -8.94 5.61
C LEU A 108 -5.29 -8.59 5.48
N ILE A 109 -6.01 -8.47 6.60
CA ILE A 109 -7.45 -8.14 6.59
C ILE A 109 -7.70 -6.74 6.01
N ARG A 110 -6.72 -5.83 6.09
CA ARG A 110 -6.87 -4.47 5.56
C ARG A 110 -6.56 -4.41 4.06
N LEU A 111 -5.52 -5.08 3.60
CA LEU A 111 -4.99 -4.90 2.24
C LEU A 111 -5.55 -5.94 1.25
N HIS A 112 -5.71 -7.20 1.69
CA HIS A 112 -6.11 -8.29 0.81
C HIS A 112 -7.54 -8.15 0.24
N PRO A 113 -8.56 -7.66 0.99
CA PRO A 113 -9.88 -7.45 0.42
C PRO A 113 -9.88 -6.48 -0.77
N MET A 114 -9.04 -5.44 -0.72
CA MET A 114 -8.90 -4.48 -1.81
C MET A 114 -8.25 -5.13 -3.04
N LEU A 115 -7.24 -5.98 -2.84
CA LEU A 115 -6.62 -6.76 -3.92
C LEU A 115 -7.64 -7.67 -4.61
N VAL A 116 -8.40 -8.44 -3.83
CA VAL A 116 -9.40 -9.37 -4.37
C VAL A 116 -10.45 -8.60 -5.19
N MET A 117 -11.00 -7.52 -4.64
CA MET A 117 -11.96 -6.69 -5.35
C MET A 117 -11.39 -6.13 -6.66
N GLY A 118 -10.16 -5.61 -6.64
CA GLY A 118 -9.47 -5.11 -7.83
C GLY A 118 -9.23 -6.20 -8.88
N ALA A 119 -8.87 -7.41 -8.47
CA ALA A 119 -8.67 -8.55 -9.36
C ALA A 119 -9.97 -8.96 -10.07
N PHE A 120 -11.10 -8.98 -9.35
CA PHE A 120 -12.41 -9.28 -9.94
C PHE A 120 -12.87 -8.21 -10.93
N ILE A 121 -12.77 -6.93 -10.54
CA ILE A 121 -13.12 -5.81 -11.43
C ILE A 121 -12.23 -5.83 -12.67
N GLY A 122 -10.91 -6.01 -12.48
CA GLY A 122 -9.93 -6.13 -13.55
C GLY A 122 -10.23 -7.25 -14.53
N LEU A 123 -10.59 -8.44 -14.01
CA LEU A 123 -11.00 -9.58 -14.82
C LEU A 123 -12.25 -9.27 -15.66
N ILE A 124 -13.28 -8.70 -15.03
CA ILE A 124 -14.53 -8.33 -15.73
C ILE A 124 -14.23 -7.31 -16.83
N CYS A 125 -13.50 -6.24 -16.51
CA CYS A 125 -13.13 -5.21 -17.49
C CYS A 125 -12.30 -5.80 -18.64
N PHE A 126 -11.36 -6.68 -18.36
CA PHE A 126 -10.54 -7.34 -19.39
C PHE A 126 -11.38 -8.20 -20.34
N LEU A 127 -12.32 -8.99 -19.80
CA LEU A 127 -13.22 -9.81 -20.60
C LEU A 127 -14.22 -8.97 -21.41
N LEU A 128 -14.76 -7.90 -20.82
CA LEU A 128 -15.65 -6.95 -21.53
C LEU A 128 -14.92 -6.21 -22.67
N GLN A 129 -13.61 -5.97 -22.52
CA GLN A 129 -12.77 -5.38 -23.57
C GLN A 129 -12.41 -6.37 -24.69
N GLY A 130 -12.82 -7.64 -24.58
CA GLY A 130 -12.59 -8.66 -25.60
C GLY A 130 -11.38 -9.56 -25.36
N GLY A 131 -10.71 -9.44 -24.21
CA GLY A 131 -9.59 -10.32 -23.84
C GLY A 131 -8.38 -10.20 -24.77
N VAL A 132 -8.08 -8.99 -25.22
CA VAL A 132 -6.97 -8.69 -26.14
C VAL A 132 -5.79 -8.05 -25.43
N LYS A 133 -4.60 -8.34 -25.92
CA LYS A 133 -3.36 -7.65 -25.55
C LYS A 133 -3.31 -6.26 -26.19
N TRP A 134 -2.35 -5.45 -25.76
CA TRP A 134 -2.09 -4.12 -26.33
C TRP A 134 -1.70 -4.16 -27.82
N ASP A 135 -1.08 -5.24 -28.28
CA ASP A 135 -0.75 -5.46 -29.70
C ASP A 135 -1.95 -5.94 -30.55
N GLY A 136 -3.14 -6.07 -29.94
CA GLY A 136 -4.36 -6.54 -30.58
C GLY A 136 -4.50 -8.07 -30.67
N SER A 137 -3.50 -8.83 -30.24
CA SER A 137 -3.58 -10.29 -30.22
C SER A 137 -4.57 -10.78 -29.16
N SER A 138 -5.31 -11.85 -29.48
CA SER A 138 -6.25 -12.45 -28.53
C SER A 138 -5.49 -13.24 -27.46
N THR A 139 -5.87 -13.03 -26.20
CA THR A 139 -5.32 -13.79 -25.08
C THR A 139 -6.16 -15.04 -24.81
N PRO A 140 -5.55 -16.23 -24.80
CA PRO A 140 -6.26 -17.45 -24.43
C PRO A 140 -6.85 -17.38 -23.02
N ILE A 141 -8.09 -17.81 -22.85
CA ILE A 141 -8.81 -17.74 -21.57
C ILE A 141 -8.09 -18.44 -20.42
N HIS A 142 -7.32 -19.50 -20.70
CA HIS A 142 -6.57 -20.20 -19.66
C HIS A 142 -5.46 -19.33 -19.06
N TRP A 143 -4.78 -18.50 -19.86
CA TRP A 143 -3.78 -17.55 -19.33
C TRP A 143 -4.44 -16.47 -18.49
N THR A 144 -5.63 -16.02 -18.87
CA THR A 144 -6.45 -15.10 -18.08
C THR A 144 -6.82 -15.68 -16.71
N LEU A 145 -7.24 -16.96 -16.67
CA LEU A 145 -7.56 -17.64 -15.42
C LEU A 145 -6.31 -17.83 -14.53
N ILE A 146 -5.17 -18.18 -15.14
CA ILE A 146 -3.89 -18.29 -14.41
C ILE A 146 -3.50 -16.91 -13.84
N ALA A 147 -3.54 -15.85 -14.66
CA ALA A 147 -3.23 -14.49 -14.23
C ALA A 147 -4.16 -14.03 -13.09
N PHE A 148 -5.44 -14.39 -13.14
CA PHE A 148 -6.40 -14.12 -12.08
C PHE A 148 -6.03 -14.83 -10.77
N VAL A 149 -5.76 -16.13 -10.82
CA VAL A 149 -5.34 -16.90 -9.64
C VAL A 149 -4.04 -16.34 -9.06
N LEU A 150 -3.04 -16.07 -9.90
CA LEU A 150 -1.76 -15.48 -9.47
C LEU A 150 -1.96 -14.10 -8.83
N THR A 151 -2.85 -13.27 -9.37
CA THR A 151 -3.20 -11.97 -8.79
C THR A 151 -3.85 -12.14 -7.41
N LEU A 152 -4.73 -13.13 -7.21
CA LEU A 152 -5.33 -13.43 -5.91
C LEU A 152 -4.27 -13.88 -4.88
N PHE A 153 -3.25 -14.63 -5.31
CA PHE A 153 -2.11 -15.00 -4.46
C PHE A 153 -1.03 -13.92 -4.38
N PHE A 154 -1.26 -12.79 -5.04
CA PHE A 154 -0.36 -11.65 -5.09
C PHE A 154 1.04 -11.97 -5.65
N ILE A 155 1.06 -12.87 -6.64
CA ILE A 155 2.26 -13.30 -7.36
C ILE A 155 2.42 -12.41 -8.59
N PRO A 156 3.54 -11.67 -8.72
CA PRO A 156 3.78 -10.77 -9.84
C PRO A 156 4.05 -11.51 -11.15
N ALA A 157 3.68 -10.90 -12.27
CA ALA A 157 4.18 -11.25 -13.59
C ALA A 157 5.59 -10.72 -13.79
N TYR A 158 6.43 -11.53 -14.44
CA TYR A 158 7.73 -11.09 -14.93
C TYR A 158 7.61 -10.70 -16.41
N PRO A 159 8.46 -9.79 -16.93
CA PRO A 159 8.44 -9.40 -18.33
C PRO A 159 8.58 -10.62 -19.26
N GLY A 160 7.64 -10.78 -20.20
CA GLY A 160 7.61 -11.92 -21.12
C GLY A 160 6.96 -13.20 -20.56
N ALA A 161 6.41 -13.15 -19.34
CA ALA A 161 5.62 -14.26 -18.80
C ALA A 161 4.39 -14.54 -19.67
N SER A 162 4.08 -15.82 -19.91
CA SER A 162 2.90 -16.20 -20.71
C SER A 162 1.56 -15.77 -20.09
N TYR A 163 1.54 -15.50 -18.78
CA TYR A 163 0.38 -14.97 -18.05
C TYR A 163 0.37 -13.44 -17.97
N ASP A 164 1.28 -12.74 -18.66
CA ASP A 164 1.11 -11.33 -19.01
C ASP A 164 0.05 -11.22 -20.11
N ILE A 165 -1.20 -11.16 -19.68
CA ILE A 165 -2.37 -11.10 -20.54
C ILE A 165 -2.60 -9.73 -21.20
N ARG A 166 -1.85 -8.70 -20.80
CA ARG A 166 -1.88 -7.37 -21.42
C ARG A 166 -0.74 -7.21 -22.42
N GLY A 167 0.41 -7.85 -22.17
CA GLY A 167 1.59 -7.81 -23.05
C GLY A 167 2.39 -6.51 -22.93
N ASN A 168 2.21 -5.74 -21.86
CA ASN A 168 2.95 -4.51 -21.57
C ASN A 168 3.96 -4.68 -20.42
N ALA A 169 4.29 -5.92 -20.06
CA ALA A 169 5.21 -6.24 -18.97
C ALA A 169 4.79 -5.66 -17.61
N GLU A 170 3.48 -5.41 -17.41
CA GLU A 170 2.95 -5.02 -16.10
C GLU A 170 3.08 -6.15 -15.09
N MET A 171 3.48 -5.78 -13.88
CA MET A 171 3.65 -6.73 -12.78
C MET A 171 2.32 -7.37 -12.33
N PHE A 172 1.19 -6.69 -12.54
CA PHE A 172 -0.16 -7.19 -12.24
C PHE A 172 -1.12 -6.89 -13.40
N PRO A 173 -1.18 -7.74 -14.45
CA PRO A 173 -1.87 -7.44 -15.71
C PRO A 173 -3.39 -7.17 -15.60
N LEU A 174 -4.03 -7.65 -14.53
CA LEU A 174 -5.46 -7.40 -14.28
C LEU A 174 -5.72 -6.10 -13.52
N ASN A 175 -4.73 -5.59 -12.80
CA ASN A 175 -4.84 -4.37 -12.02
C ASN A 175 -3.44 -3.81 -11.76
N GLY A 176 -2.87 -3.11 -12.75
CA GLY A 176 -1.55 -2.48 -12.69
C GLY A 176 -1.29 -1.67 -11.40
N PRO A 177 -2.24 -0.82 -10.95
CA PRO A 177 -2.13 -0.09 -9.68
C PRO A 177 -1.87 -0.94 -8.43
N SER A 178 -2.13 -2.26 -8.47
CA SER A 178 -1.82 -3.21 -7.38
C SER A 178 -0.33 -3.28 -7.04
N TRP A 179 0.56 -2.83 -7.93
CA TRP A 179 1.99 -2.72 -7.67
C TRP A 179 2.26 -1.92 -6.39
N SER A 180 1.55 -0.81 -6.19
CA SER A 180 1.72 0.02 -4.99
C SER A 180 1.39 -0.76 -3.70
N LEU A 181 0.28 -1.50 -3.72
CA LEU A 181 -0.14 -2.36 -2.62
C LEU A 181 0.89 -3.47 -2.33
N PHE A 182 1.54 -4.01 -3.38
CA PHE A 182 2.55 -5.06 -3.24
C PHE A 182 3.79 -4.56 -2.50
N PHE A 183 4.28 -3.36 -2.86
CA PHE A 183 5.38 -2.74 -2.13
C PHE A 183 4.98 -2.33 -0.71
N GLU A 184 3.72 -1.98 -0.47
CA GLU A 184 3.23 -1.80 0.90
C GLU A 184 3.34 -3.10 1.72
N TYR A 185 3.00 -4.26 1.16
CA TYR A 185 3.19 -5.56 1.82
C TYR A 185 4.66 -5.83 2.15
N ILE A 186 5.56 -5.62 1.18
CA ILE A 186 7.00 -5.78 1.40
C ILE A 186 7.47 -4.83 2.50
N GLY A 187 7.07 -3.56 2.45
CA GLY A 187 7.36 -2.57 3.48
C GLY A 187 6.89 -2.99 4.87
N ASN A 188 5.67 -3.55 4.99
CA ASN A 188 5.15 -4.10 6.25
C ASN A 188 6.00 -5.25 6.79
N ILE A 189 6.46 -6.16 5.91
CA ILE A 189 7.32 -7.29 6.27
C ILE A 189 8.68 -6.78 6.74
N LEU A 190 9.33 -5.93 5.93
CA LEU A 190 10.62 -5.33 6.26
C LEU A 190 10.56 -4.55 7.58
N TYR A 191 9.48 -3.81 7.78
CA TYR A 191 9.23 -3.10 9.02
C TYR A 191 9.16 -4.03 10.23
N ALA A 192 8.30 -5.06 10.16
CA ALA A 192 8.07 -5.98 11.27
C ALA A 192 9.29 -6.86 11.61
N LEU A 193 10.13 -7.18 10.63
CA LEU A 193 11.27 -8.07 10.81
C LEU A 193 12.57 -7.32 11.12
N PHE A 194 12.82 -6.18 10.47
CA PHE A 194 14.11 -5.50 10.46
C PHE A 194 14.03 -4.04 10.92
N ILE A 195 13.26 -3.18 10.24
CA ILE A 195 13.38 -1.71 10.40
C ILE A 195 13.05 -1.27 11.82
N ARG A 196 12.02 -1.83 12.45
CA ARG A 196 11.65 -1.47 13.85
C ARG A 196 12.73 -1.80 14.90
N LYS A 197 13.73 -2.62 14.54
CA LYS A 197 14.84 -3.01 15.44
C LYS A 197 16.04 -2.07 15.29
N LEU A 198 16.05 -1.22 14.27
CA LEU A 198 17.16 -0.30 14.00
C LEU A 198 17.13 0.87 14.99
N SER A 199 18.31 1.33 15.38
CA SER A 199 18.44 2.59 16.13
C SER A 199 18.22 3.79 15.20
N ASN A 200 17.90 4.96 15.77
CA ASN A 200 17.74 6.19 14.99
C ASN A 200 18.98 6.51 14.14
N LYS A 201 20.21 6.24 14.64
CA LYS A 201 21.45 6.43 13.88
C LYS A 201 21.51 5.53 12.65
N MET A 202 21.18 4.24 12.82
CA MET A 202 21.16 3.29 11.69
C MET A 202 20.06 3.62 10.69
N LEU A 203 18.91 4.11 11.16
CA LEU A 203 17.83 4.54 10.29
C LEU A 203 18.24 5.77 9.46
N THR A 204 18.93 6.75 10.05
CA THR A 204 19.49 7.90 9.32
C THR A 204 20.48 7.45 8.25
N VAL A 205 21.39 6.51 8.58
CA VAL A 205 22.32 5.95 7.59
C VAL A 205 21.59 5.22 6.47
N LEU A 206 20.58 4.40 6.80
CA LEU A 206 19.78 3.69 5.81
C LEU A 206 19.08 4.66 4.85
N VAL A 207 18.41 5.69 5.38
CA VAL A 207 17.73 6.72 4.58
C VAL A 207 18.72 7.45 3.69
N GLY A 208 19.88 7.84 4.22
CA GLY A 208 20.94 8.48 3.44
C GLY A 208 21.46 7.59 2.32
N ALA A 209 21.72 6.31 2.60
CA ALA A 209 22.17 5.34 1.61
C ALA A 209 21.13 5.10 0.51
N THR A 210 19.86 4.92 0.86
CA THR A 210 18.78 4.75 -0.13
C THR A 210 18.55 6.01 -0.96
N GLY A 211 18.71 7.20 -0.36
CA GLY A 211 18.61 8.47 -1.08
C GLY A 211 19.74 8.64 -2.10
N ILE A 212 20.98 8.33 -1.72
CA ILE A 212 22.13 8.34 -2.65
C ILE A 212 21.92 7.32 -3.77
N LEU A 213 21.45 6.12 -3.45
CA LEU A 213 21.19 5.08 -4.45
C LEU A 213 20.09 5.50 -5.44
N TRP A 214 19.03 6.17 -4.97
CA TRP A 214 17.99 6.71 -5.84
C TRP A 214 18.53 7.81 -6.75
N ILE A 215 19.32 8.75 -6.21
CA ILE A 215 19.97 9.80 -7.02
C ILE A 215 20.88 9.18 -8.07
N TRP A 216 21.67 8.17 -7.70
CA TRP A 216 22.51 7.44 -8.65
C TRP A 216 21.67 6.76 -9.74
N PHE A 217 20.58 6.08 -9.37
CA PHE A 217 19.71 5.40 -10.33
C PHE A 217 19.13 6.35 -11.38
N VAL A 218 18.70 7.54 -10.95
CA VAL A 218 18.16 8.59 -11.83
C VAL A 218 19.26 9.28 -12.63
N ALA A 219 20.36 9.69 -12.00
CA ALA A 219 21.43 10.44 -12.66
C ALA A 219 22.14 9.66 -13.77
N PHE A 220 22.12 8.32 -13.69
CA PHE A 220 22.70 7.43 -14.69
C PHE A 220 21.67 6.82 -15.64
N ASP A 221 20.41 7.27 -15.61
CA ASP A 221 19.29 6.79 -16.44
C ASP A 221 19.29 5.25 -16.59
N ILE A 222 19.40 4.56 -15.46
CA ILE A 222 19.50 3.09 -15.45
C ILE A 222 18.21 2.46 -15.97
N SER A 223 17.09 3.15 -15.83
CA SER A 223 15.78 2.71 -16.28
C SER A 223 15.58 2.92 -17.79
N GLY A 224 16.30 3.86 -18.42
CA GLY A 224 16.21 4.16 -19.85
C GLY A 224 14.91 4.88 -20.24
N TYR A 225 14.26 5.54 -19.28
CA TYR A 225 12.98 6.25 -19.49
C TYR A 225 13.14 7.78 -19.53
N ASP A 226 14.31 8.32 -19.16
CA ASP A 226 14.54 9.77 -19.06
C ASP A 226 15.17 10.39 -20.34
N MET A 227 15.18 9.66 -21.47
CA MET A 227 15.60 10.14 -22.81
C MET A 227 14.51 10.03 -23.87
#